data_AF-A0A3E2TBD6-F1
#
_entry.id   AF-A0A3E2TBD6-F1
#
_cell.length_a   1.000
_cell.length_b   1.000
_cell.length_c   1.000
_cell.angle_alpha   90.00
_cell.angle_beta   90.00
_cell.angle_gamma   90.00
#
_symmetry.space_group_name_H-M   'P 1'
#
loop_
_entity.id
_entity.type
_entity.pdbx_description
1 polymer ?
#
loop_
_entity_poly.entity_id
_entity_poly.type
_entity_poly.pdbx_seq_one_letter_code
_entity_poly.pdbx_strand_id
1 'polypeptide(L)'
;MSKTYSKTRILVECALMIAIGTVLSNIKFFTLPNGGSVTLLSMLPFVLVSFRHGVKWGLFTGFVNGCLQMLLGFWAPPTPTFLYFLGEILLDYLVAFMALGTAEFFARPFKNRMVGVAVGTFMAGFLRFMCSFLSGVLVWGNLNEGLSAWTYSLVYNGSYMLPETLLTMVAAVLLCRVAPQIFDRQHAKA
;
A
#
# COMPACT_ATOMS: atom_id res chain seq x y z
N MET A 1 6.20 17.74 25.24
CA MET A 1 7.34 18.10 24.34
C MET A 1 7.39 17.10 23.19
N SER A 2 7.22 17.56 21.94
CA SER A 2 7.48 16.73 20.75
C SER A 2 8.98 16.40 20.72
N LYS A 3 9.35 15.13 20.96
CA LYS A 3 10.75 14.70 20.85
C LYS A 3 11.19 14.87 19.39
N THR A 4 12.16 15.73 19.13
CA THR A 4 12.71 15.91 17.80
C THR A 4 13.70 14.78 17.50
N TYR A 5 13.43 14.00 16.47
CA TYR A 5 14.21 12.80 16.14
C TYR A 5 15.25 13.06 15.04
N SER A 6 16.33 12.29 15.05
CA SER A 6 17.31 12.30 13.96
C SER A 6 16.71 11.69 12.69
N LYS A 7 17.11 12.20 11.52
CA LYS A 7 16.79 11.62 10.20
C LYS A 7 17.17 10.13 10.13
N THR A 8 18.27 9.74 10.78
CA THR A 8 18.71 8.34 10.90
C THR A 8 17.67 7.46 11.59
N ARG A 9 17.03 7.97 12.65
CA ARG A 9 16.02 7.18 13.37
C ARG A 9 14.77 6.97 12.52
N ILE A 10 14.33 7.99 11.79
CA ILE A 10 13.17 7.86 10.89
C ILE A 10 13.48 6.83 9.79
N LEU A 11 14.70 6.87 9.22
CA LEU A 11 15.12 5.86 8.25
C LEU A 11 15.08 4.44 8.82
N VAL A 12 15.53 4.24 10.06
CA VAL A 12 15.46 2.94 10.74
C VAL A 12 14.01 2.52 10.99
N GLU A 13 13.14 3.43 11.45
CA GLU A 13 11.71 3.13 11.64
C GLU A 13 11.03 2.74 10.31
N CYS A 14 11.34 3.44 9.20
CA CYS A 14 10.86 3.06 7.86
C CYS A 14 11.37 1.68 7.43
N ALA A 15 12.65 1.39 7.61
CA ALA A 15 13.25 0.09 7.26
C ALA A 15 12.63 -1.06 8.07
N LEU A 16 12.39 -0.85 9.37
CA LEU A 16 11.68 -1.81 10.21
C LEU A 16 10.26 -2.06 9.71
N MET A 17 9.53 -1.01 9.32
CA MET A 17 8.17 -1.14 8.79
C MET A 17 8.14 -1.88 7.45
N ILE A 18 9.15 -1.68 6.58
CA ILE A 18 9.33 -2.47 5.35
C ILE A 18 9.57 -3.94 5.70
N ALA A 19 10.45 -4.24 6.64
CA ALA A 19 10.74 -5.61 7.05
C ALA A 19 9.50 -6.31 7.63
N ILE A 20 8.75 -5.62 8.51
CA ILE A 20 7.49 -6.12 9.07
C ILE A 20 6.48 -6.35 7.95
N GLY A 21 6.25 -5.38 7.07
CA GLY A 21 5.32 -5.51 5.94
C GLY A 21 5.68 -6.67 5.02
N THR A 22 6.97 -6.88 4.78
CA THR A 22 7.48 -8.01 3.99
C THR A 22 7.18 -9.34 4.68
N VAL A 23 7.47 -9.48 5.98
CA VAL A 23 7.15 -10.72 6.71
C VAL A 23 5.64 -10.98 6.73
N LEU A 24 4.82 -9.95 6.99
CA LEU A 24 3.36 -10.06 6.98
C LEU A 24 2.81 -10.45 5.60
N SER A 25 3.46 -10.01 4.51
CA SER A 25 3.07 -10.37 3.13
C SER A 25 3.27 -11.86 2.80
N ASN A 26 4.09 -12.56 3.58
CA ASN A 26 4.27 -14.02 3.45
C ASN A 26 3.15 -14.80 4.15
N ILE A 27 2.40 -14.18 5.06
CA ILE A 27 1.27 -14.80 5.75
C ILE A 27 0.01 -14.48 4.95
N LYS A 28 -0.34 -15.37 4.02
CA LYS A 28 -1.46 -15.18 3.09
C LYS A 28 -2.67 -16.00 3.55
N PHE A 29 -3.82 -15.35 3.67
CA PHE A 29 -5.09 -16.03 3.92
C PHE A 29 -5.63 -16.69 2.64
N PHE A 30 -5.48 -16.02 1.51
CA PHE A 30 -5.88 -16.52 0.20
C PHE A 30 -4.96 -15.94 -0.88
N THR A 31 -4.69 -16.74 -1.92
CA THR A 31 -3.87 -16.36 -3.07
C THR A 31 -4.62 -16.69 -4.36
N LEU A 32 -4.70 -15.73 -5.26
CA LEU A 32 -5.28 -15.83 -6.59
C LEU A 32 -4.21 -16.19 -7.64
N PRO A 33 -4.60 -16.76 -8.78
CA PRO A 33 -3.67 -17.29 -9.79
C PRO A 33 -2.67 -16.26 -10.35
N ASN A 34 -3.08 -15.01 -10.52
CA ASN A 34 -2.27 -13.94 -11.12
C ASN A 34 -1.73 -12.96 -10.06
N GLY A 35 -1.25 -13.48 -8.92
CA GLY A 35 -0.53 -12.69 -7.91
C GLY A 35 -1.37 -11.90 -6.90
N GLY A 36 -2.71 -11.88 -7.01
CA GLY A 36 -3.59 -11.24 -6.02
C GLY A 36 -3.60 -12.02 -4.71
N SER A 37 -3.54 -11.36 -3.55
CA SER A 37 -3.64 -12.07 -2.27
C SER A 37 -4.19 -11.18 -1.16
N VAL A 38 -4.87 -11.81 -0.20
CA VAL A 38 -5.25 -11.20 1.08
C VAL A 38 -4.28 -11.70 2.13
N THR A 39 -3.61 -10.78 2.81
CA THR A 39 -2.48 -11.05 3.72
C THR A 39 -2.82 -10.67 5.16
N LEU A 40 -1.96 -11.06 6.11
CA LEU A 40 -2.08 -10.67 7.52
C LEU A 40 -1.63 -9.21 7.71
N LEU A 41 -2.34 -8.25 7.12
CA LEU A 41 -2.12 -6.80 7.32
C LEU A 41 -0.82 -6.25 6.73
N SER A 42 -0.34 -6.76 5.59
CA SER A 42 0.92 -6.30 5.00
C SER A 42 0.92 -4.82 4.60
N MET A 43 -0.24 -4.22 4.35
CA MET A 43 -0.36 -2.79 4.03
C MET A 43 -0.27 -1.88 5.26
N LEU A 44 -0.55 -2.40 6.47
CA LEU A 44 -0.66 -1.61 7.69
C LEU A 44 0.64 -0.87 8.05
N PRO A 45 1.85 -1.49 8.01
CA PRO A 45 3.09 -0.80 8.33
C PRO A 45 3.32 0.46 7.49
N PHE A 46 3.00 0.43 6.19
CA PHE A 46 3.20 1.56 5.28
C PHE A 46 2.23 2.71 5.56
N VAL A 47 0.98 2.38 5.87
CA VAL A 47 -0.02 3.35 6.31
C VAL A 47 0.40 3.99 7.64
N LEU A 48 0.93 3.21 8.58
CA LEU A 48 1.45 3.73 9.85
C LEU A 48 2.61 4.70 9.66
N VAL A 49 3.55 4.40 8.76
CA VAL A 49 4.64 5.33 8.42
C VAL A 49 4.09 6.63 7.86
N SER A 50 3.07 6.58 7.00
CA SER A 50 2.40 7.78 6.49
C SER A 50 1.86 8.65 7.63
N PHE A 51 1.15 8.07 8.59
CA PHE A 51 0.61 8.81 9.73
C PHE A 51 1.69 9.36 10.67
N ARG A 52 2.71 8.56 10.95
CA ARG A 52 3.74 8.85 11.96
C ARG A 52 4.81 9.83 11.47
N HIS A 53 5.25 9.68 10.23
CA HIS A 53 6.34 10.47 9.64
C HIS A 53 5.87 11.39 8.51
N GLY A 54 4.60 11.34 8.15
CA GLY A 54 4.00 12.15 7.11
C GLY A 54 4.17 11.58 5.70
N VAL A 55 3.47 12.20 4.75
CA VAL A 55 3.37 11.75 3.35
C VAL A 55 4.73 11.55 2.68
N LYS A 56 5.70 12.44 2.89
CA LYS A 56 7.03 12.34 2.24
C LYS A 56 7.74 11.04 2.59
N TRP A 57 7.77 10.70 3.88
CA TRP A 57 8.37 9.45 4.35
C TRP A 57 7.52 8.24 4.03
N GLY A 58 6.18 8.38 4.04
CA GLY A 58 5.26 7.34 3.57
C GLY A 58 5.50 6.96 2.11
N LEU A 59 5.55 7.95 1.21
CA LEU A 59 5.84 7.76 -0.21
C LEU A 59 7.20 7.10 -0.42
N PHE A 60 8.25 7.59 0.25
CA PHE A 60 9.59 7.02 0.14
C PHE A 60 9.65 5.56 0.62
N THR A 61 8.99 5.25 1.73
CA THR A 61 8.94 3.89 2.29
C THR A 61 8.18 2.94 1.36
N GLY A 62 7.05 3.41 0.80
CA GLY A 62 6.31 2.67 -0.22
C GLY A 62 7.14 2.41 -1.48
N PHE A 63 7.88 3.41 -1.96
CA PHE A 63 8.80 3.26 -3.10
C PHE A 63 9.85 2.17 -2.84
N VAL A 64 10.57 2.26 -1.71
CA VAL A 64 11.60 1.28 -1.35
C VAL A 64 11.00 -0.12 -1.20
N ASN A 65 9.80 -0.24 -0.62
CA ASN A 65 9.11 -1.51 -0.55
C ASN A 65 8.73 -2.05 -1.94
N GLY A 66 8.28 -1.19 -2.86
CA GLY A 66 8.01 -1.60 -4.25
C GLY A 66 9.25 -2.18 -4.92
N CYS A 67 10.42 -1.53 -4.75
CA CYS A 67 11.70 -2.08 -5.22
C CYS A 67 12.03 -3.42 -4.57
N LEU A 68 11.83 -3.56 -3.26
CA LEU A 68 12.10 -4.81 -2.54
C LEU A 68 11.18 -5.95 -3.01
N GLN A 69 9.89 -5.68 -3.20
CA GLN A 69 8.92 -6.67 -3.67
C GLN A 69 9.24 -7.14 -5.09
N MET A 70 9.74 -6.24 -5.94
CA MET A 70 10.28 -6.60 -7.24
C MET A 70 11.50 -7.54 -7.09
N LEU A 71 12.45 -7.23 -6.20
CA LEU A 71 13.61 -8.11 -5.98
C LEU A 71 13.22 -9.51 -5.45
N LEU A 72 12.18 -9.61 -4.64
CA LEU A 72 11.80 -10.86 -3.96
C LEU A 72 10.84 -11.74 -4.77
N GLY A 73 10.07 -11.16 -5.69
CA GLY A 73 8.98 -11.89 -6.33
C GLY A 73 8.56 -11.34 -7.69
N PHE A 74 9.44 -10.60 -8.38
CA PHE A 74 9.13 -10.11 -9.72
C PHE A 74 8.87 -11.26 -10.68
N TRP A 75 7.67 -11.24 -11.25
CA TRP A 75 7.28 -12.14 -12.32
C TRP A 75 7.21 -11.33 -13.61
N ALA A 76 7.96 -11.72 -14.63
CA ALA A 76 7.99 -11.00 -15.90
C ALA A 76 6.60 -11.09 -16.56
N PRO A 77 5.87 -9.97 -16.71
CA PRO A 77 4.55 -10.00 -17.30
C PRO A 77 4.63 -10.34 -18.80
N PRO A 78 3.57 -10.90 -19.40
CA PRO A 78 3.50 -11.17 -20.84
C PRO A 78 3.24 -9.86 -21.62
N THR A 79 4.10 -8.85 -21.43
CA THR A 79 3.96 -7.55 -22.09
C THR A 79 4.66 -7.54 -23.45
N PRO A 80 3.99 -7.10 -24.53
CA PRO A 80 4.54 -7.13 -25.88
C PRO A 80 5.56 -6.01 -26.17
N THR A 81 5.60 -4.94 -25.36
CA THR A 81 6.51 -3.80 -25.56
C THR A 81 7.05 -3.24 -24.25
N PHE A 82 8.19 -2.53 -24.34
CA PHE A 82 8.84 -1.90 -23.19
C PHE A 82 7.95 -0.89 -22.45
N LEU A 83 7.05 -0.19 -23.15
CA LEU A 83 6.18 0.79 -22.51
C LEU A 83 5.13 0.13 -21.61
N TYR A 84 4.55 -1.00 -22.04
CA TYR A 84 3.63 -1.78 -21.21
C TYR A 84 4.36 -2.42 -20.03
N PHE A 85 5.59 -2.91 -20.25
CA PHE A 85 6.46 -3.42 -19.18
C PHE A 85 6.75 -2.35 -18.11
N LEU A 86 7.16 -1.15 -18.53
CA LEU A 86 7.39 -0.04 -17.60
C LEU A 86 6.10 0.38 -16.89
N GLY A 87 4.98 0.40 -17.60
CA GLY A 87 3.66 0.67 -17.02
C GLY A 87 3.26 -0.34 -15.95
N GLU A 88 3.50 -1.62 -16.18
CA GLU A 88 3.27 -2.72 -15.21
C GLU A 88 4.13 -2.55 -13.96
N ILE A 89 5.45 -2.34 -14.11
CA ILE A 89 6.35 -2.09 -12.97
C ILE A 89 5.87 -0.90 -12.12
N LEU A 90 5.45 0.18 -12.78
CA LEU A 90 4.95 1.36 -12.10
C LEU A 90 3.63 1.07 -11.39
N LEU A 91 2.67 0.45 -12.06
CA LEU A 91 1.31 0.27 -11.55
C LEU A 91 1.17 -0.90 -10.57
N ASP A 92 1.96 -1.96 -10.68
CA ASP A 92 1.84 -3.13 -9.79
C ASP A 92 2.84 -3.09 -8.61
N TYR A 93 3.95 -2.36 -8.77
CA TYR A 93 4.97 -2.23 -7.74
C TYR A 93 5.10 -0.77 -7.27
N LEU A 94 5.79 0.08 -8.03
CA LEU A 94 6.28 1.36 -7.48
C LEU A 94 5.16 2.30 -7.02
N VAL A 95 4.28 2.73 -7.93
CA VAL A 95 3.19 3.65 -7.65
C VAL A 95 2.15 3.01 -6.73
N ALA A 96 1.87 1.72 -6.91
CA ALA A 96 0.95 0.97 -6.04
C ALA A 96 1.40 0.94 -4.57
N PHE A 97 2.68 0.74 -4.29
CA PHE A 97 3.18 0.78 -2.91
C PHE A 97 3.37 2.21 -2.40
N MET A 98 3.76 3.15 -3.25
CA MET A 98 3.82 4.57 -2.89
C MET A 98 2.44 5.12 -2.49
N ALA A 99 1.36 4.69 -3.15
CA ALA A 99 -0.01 5.11 -2.84
C ALA A 99 -0.37 4.90 -1.36
N LEU A 100 0.11 3.83 -0.74
CA LEU A 100 -0.10 3.56 0.70
C LEU A 100 0.48 4.68 1.59
N GLY A 101 1.55 5.32 1.13
CA GLY A 101 2.20 6.44 1.78
C GLY A 101 1.38 7.74 1.82
N THR A 102 0.24 7.80 1.14
CA THR A 102 -0.64 8.99 1.09
C THR A 102 -1.75 8.99 2.14
N ALA A 103 -1.89 7.93 2.95
CA ALA A 103 -3.00 7.79 3.90
C ALA A 103 -3.16 9.01 4.83
N GLU A 104 -2.06 9.56 5.35
CA GLU A 104 -2.09 10.74 6.22
C GLU A 104 -2.63 11.99 5.51
N PHE A 105 -2.36 12.16 4.21
CA PHE A 105 -2.86 13.30 3.43
C PHE A 105 -4.39 13.36 3.46
N PHE A 106 -5.03 12.22 3.18
CA PHE A 106 -6.49 12.10 3.15
C PHE A 106 -7.13 12.17 4.54
N ALA A 107 -6.36 11.93 5.60
CA ALA A 107 -6.87 12.03 6.97
C ALA A 107 -6.93 13.47 7.50
N ARG A 108 -6.14 14.41 6.94
CA ARG A 108 -6.01 15.80 7.44
C ARG A 108 -7.33 16.58 7.57
N PRO A 109 -8.32 16.43 6.66
CA PRO A 109 -9.57 17.18 6.77
C PRO A 109 -10.44 16.76 7.96
N PHE A 110 -10.20 15.59 8.55
CA PHE A 110 -11.07 15.01 9.56
C PHE A 110 -10.62 15.41 10.97
N LYS A 111 -11.52 16.08 11.71
CA LYS A 111 -11.29 16.44 13.12
C LYS A 111 -11.26 15.22 14.05
N ASN A 112 -12.07 14.21 13.75
CA ASN A 112 -12.06 12.96 14.51
C ASN A 112 -10.92 12.08 13.98
N ARG A 113 -9.93 11.82 14.84
CA ARG A 113 -8.73 11.05 14.51
C ARG A 113 -9.05 9.66 13.97
N MET A 114 -10.01 8.95 14.57
CA MET A 114 -10.37 7.60 14.11
C MET A 114 -11.01 7.62 12.71
N VAL A 115 -11.86 8.62 12.45
CA VAL A 115 -12.45 8.82 11.12
C VAL A 115 -11.37 9.18 10.10
N GLY A 116 -10.45 10.07 10.46
CA GLY A 116 -9.31 10.41 9.62
C GLY A 116 -8.44 9.19 9.29
N VAL A 117 -8.14 8.35 10.28
CA VAL A 117 -7.39 7.09 10.06
C VAL A 117 -8.17 6.13 9.17
N ALA A 118 -9.47 5.95 9.40
CA ALA A 118 -10.32 5.08 8.59
C ALA A 118 -10.34 5.52 7.12
N VAL A 119 -10.71 6.79 6.88
CA VAL A 119 -10.80 7.35 5.53
C VAL A 119 -9.43 7.41 4.86
N GLY A 120 -8.39 7.82 5.59
CA GLY A 120 -7.04 7.88 5.07
C GLY A 120 -6.52 6.51 4.62
N THR A 121 -6.74 5.48 5.44
CA THR A 121 -6.37 4.10 5.12
C THR A 121 -7.17 3.56 3.93
N PHE A 122 -8.48 3.80 3.90
CA PHE A 122 -9.33 3.41 2.78
C PHE A 122 -8.90 4.07 1.47
N MET A 123 -8.67 5.39 1.47
CA MET A 123 -8.24 6.12 0.28
C MET A 123 -6.87 5.64 -0.23
N ALA A 124 -5.94 5.35 0.68
CA ALA A 124 -4.64 4.78 0.33
C ALA A 124 -4.77 3.39 -0.32
N GLY A 125 -5.60 2.51 0.24
CA GLY A 125 -5.91 1.21 -0.34
C GLY A 125 -6.66 1.30 -1.68
N PHE A 126 -7.60 2.25 -1.80
CA PHE A 126 -8.32 2.54 -3.03
C PHE A 126 -7.39 3.02 -4.14
N LEU A 127 -6.46 3.94 -3.84
CA LEU A 127 -5.46 4.39 -4.82
C LEU A 127 -4.56 3.24 -5.28
N ARG A 128 -4.12 2.38 -4.35
CA ARG A 128 -3.38 1.17 -4.70
C ARG A 128 -4.21 0.25 -5.60
N PHE A 129 -5.50 0.07 -5.29
CA PHE A 129 -6.42 -0.72 -6.10
C PHE A 129 -6.58 -0.12 -7.51
N MET A 130 -6.67 1.21 -7.63
CA MET A 130 -6.71 1.88 -8.93
C MET A 130 -5.45 1.59 -9.76
N CYS A 131 -4.28 1.51 -9.14
CA CYS A 131 -3.06 1.11 -9.84
C CYS A 131 -3.17 -0.33 -10.39
N SER A 132 -3.56 -1.31 -9.55
CA SER A 132 -3.74 -2.70 -9.98
C SER A 132 -4.87 -2.87 -11.00
N PHE A 133 -5.95 -2.10 -10.86
CA PHE A 133 -7.06 -2.08 -11.81
C PHE A 133 -6.59 -1.58 -13.19
N LEU A 134 -5.86 -0.46 -13.23
CA LEU A 134 -5.31 0.08 -14.47
C LEU A 134 -4.28 -0.87 -15.10
N SER A 135 -3.43 -1.51 -14.29
CA SER A 135 -2.53 -2.56 -14.78
C SER A 135 -3.32 -3.71 -15.40
N GLY A 136 -4.36 -4.19 -14.71
CA GLY A 136 -5.22 -5.26 -15.22
C GLY A 136 -5.91 -4.92 -16.55
N VAL A 137 -6.33 -3.66 -16.75
CA VAL A 137 -6.95 -3.19 -18.00
C VAL A 137 -5.94 -3.11 -19.13
N LEU A 138 -4.76 -2.52 -18.86
CA LEU A 138 -3.79 -2.16 -19.88
C LEU A 138 -2.84 -3.30 -20.26
N VAL A 139 -2.55 -4.18 -19.30
CA VAL A 139 -1.51 -5.22 -19.41
C VAL A 139 -2.10 -6.62 -19.45
N TRP A 140 -3.11 -6.89 -18.62
CA TRP A 140 -3.67 -8.23 -18.43
C TRP A 140 -5.02 -8.44 -19.14
N GLY A 141 -5.40 -7.54 -20.05
CA GLY A 141 -6.66 -7.60 -20.78
C GLY A 141 -6.81 -8.84 -21.67
N ASN A 142 -5.74 -9.61 -21.91
CA ASN A 142 -5.77 -10.88 -22.62
C ASN A 142 -6.32 -12.05 -21.79
N LEU A 143 -6.36 -11.94 -20.45
CA LEU A 143 -6.91 -12.96 -19.55
C LEU A 143 -8.42 -12.83 -19.35
N ASN A 144 -9.10 -12.08 -20.20
CA ASN A 144 -10.44 -11.59 -19.94
C ASN A 144 -11.56 -12.65 -19.99
N GLU A 145 -11.27 -13.92 -20.29
CA GLU A 145 -12.24 -15.04 -20.32
C GLU A 145 -13.58 -14.71 -21.04
N GLY A 146 -13.53 -13.85 -22.07
CA GLY A 146 -14.71 -13.40 -22.82
C GLY A 146 -15.46 -12.21 -22.22
N LEU A 147 -15.04 -11.70 -21.06
CA LEU A 147 -15.45 -10.42 -20.50
C LEU A 147 -14.71 -9.25 -21.15
N SER A 148 -15.21 -8.04 -20.93
CA SER A 148 -14.42 -6.85 -21.25
C SER A 148 -13.22 -6.74 -20.28
N ALA A 149 -12.08 -6.22 -20.76
CA ALA A 149 -10.85 -6.13 -19.96
C ALA A 149 -11.05 -5.35 -18.65
N TRP A 150 -11.89 -4.30 -18.64
CA TRP A 150 -12.18 -3.55 -17.43
C TRP A 150 -13.07 -4.32 -16.46
N THR A 151 -14.04 -5.11 -16.94
CA THR A 151 -14.85 -5.95 -16.05
C THR A 151 -13.99 -7.03 -15.40
N TYR A 152 -13.14 -7.69 -16.17
CA TYR A 152 -12.21 -8.70 -15.65
C TYR A 152 -11.27 -8.10 -14.60
N SER A 153 -10.61 -6.97 -14.93
CA SER A 153 -9.70 -6.30 -14.00
C SER A 153 -10.41 -5.83 -12.73
N LEU A 154 -11.63 -5.30 -12.85
CA LEU A 154 -12.42 -4.83 -11.71
C LEU A 154 -12.73 -5.97 -10.75
N VAL A 155 -13.23 -7.09 -11.27
CA VAL A 155 -13.62 -8.26 -10.47
C VAL A 155 -12.38 -8.92 -9.86
N TYR A 156 -11.35 -9.18 -10.67
CA TYR A 156 -10.13 -9.83 -10.22
C TYR A 156 -9.42 -9.00 -9.14
N ASN A 157 -9.08 -7.74 -9.44
CA ASN A 157 -8.36 -6.89 -8.49
C ASN A 157 -9.23 -6.52 -7.29
N GLY A 158 -10.52 -6.27 -7.50
CA GLY A 158 -11.46 -5.92 -6.44
C GLY A 158 -11.65 -7.05 -5.43
N SER A 159 -11.64 -8.30 -5.89
CA SER A 159 -11.88 -9.48 -5.05
C SER A 159 -10.86 -9.66 -3.93
N TYR A 160 -9.60 -9.25 -4.11
CA TYR A 160 -8.58 -9.32 -3.06
C TYR A 160 -8.25 -7.96 -2.45
N MET A 161 -8.23 -6.88 -3.25
CA MET A 161 -7.87 -5.55 -2.72
C MET A 161 -8.92 -4.98 -1.77
N LEU A 162 -10.21 -5.23 -2.01
CA LEU A 162 -11.26 -4.72 -1.13
C LEU A 162 -11.19 -5.37 0.26
N PRO A 163 -11.18 -6.72 0.40
CA PRO A 163 -10.96 -7.35 1.71
C PRO A 163 -9.66 -6.91 2.39
N GLU A 164 -8.55 -6.85 1.66
CA GLU A 164 -7.25 -6.44 2.21
C GLU A 164 -7.26 -4.98 2.72
N THR A 165 -7.89 -4.08 1.97
CA THR A 165 -8.05 -2.67 2.35
C THR A 165 -8.94 -2.53 3.58
N LEU A 166 -10.06 -3.26 3.63
CA LEU A 166 -10.97 -3.23 4.77
C LEU A 166 -10.31 -3.81 6.03
N LEU A 167 -9.59 -4.92 5.89
CA LEU A 167 -8.84 -5.54 6.97
C LEU A 167 -7.78 -4.57 7.53
N THR A 168 -7.02 -3.93 6.65
CA THR A 168 -6.01 -2.92 7.02
C THR A 168 -6.65 -1.71 7.70
N MET A 169 -7.78 -1.22 7.18
CA MET A 169 -8.53 -0.10 7.74
C MET A 169 -9.02 -0.40 9.15
N VAL A 170 -9.66 -1.56 9.36
CA VAL A 170 -10.15 -1.98 10.68
C VAL A 170 -8.99 -2.09 11.66
N ALA A 171 -7.89 -2.73 11.26
CA ALA A 171 -6.70 -2.85 12.10
C ALA A 171 -6.09 -1.48 12.45
N ALA A 172 -5.99 -0.56 11.48
CA ALA A 172 -5.48 0.79 11.71
C ALA A 172 -6.37 1.57 12.69
N VAL A 173 -7.70 1.49 12.57
CA VAL A 173 -8.64 2.14 13.48
C VAL A 173 -8.55 1.55 14.88
N LEU A 174 -8.51 0.23 15.01
CA LEU A 174 -8.35 -0.44 16.30
C LEU A 174 -7.02 -0.04 16.95
N LEU A 175 -5.92 -0.04 16.19
CA LEU A 175 -4.61 0.38 16.68
C LEU A 175 -4.61 1.85 17.11
N CYS A 176 -5.29 2.72 16.37
CA CYS A 176 -5.43 4.12 16.73
C CYS A 176 -6.22 4.30 18.03
N ARG A 177 -7.20 3.43 18.30
CA ARG A 177 -7.98 3.44 19.54
C ARG A 177 -7.18 2.91 20.74
N VAL A 178 -6.45 1.81 20.59
CA VAL A 178 -5.75 1.16 21.72
C VAL A 178 -4.34 1.70 21.98
N ALA A 179 -3.68 2.21 20.93
CA ALA A 179 -2.31 2.72 20.98
C ALA A 179 -2.16 4.00 20.11
N PRO A 180 -2.90 5.08 20.42
CA PRO A 180 -2.87 6.32 19.65
C PRO A 180 -1.46 6.91 19.48
N GLN A 181 -0.56 6.68 20.44
CA GLN A 181 0.83 7.12 20.42
C GLN A 181 1.65 6.60 19.23
N ILE A 182 1.23 5.51 18.59
CA ILE A 182 1.89 4.96 17.40
C ILE A 182 1.69 5.90 16.19
N PHE A 183 0.53 6.56 16.14
CA PHE A 183 0.13 7.48 15.07
C PHE A 183 0.56 8.93 15.34
N ASP A 184 1.19 9.22 16.48
CA ASP A 184 1.60 10.58 16.81
C ASP A 184 2.75 11.02 15.93
N ARG A 185 2.62 12.22 15.33
CA ARG A 185 3.62 12.75 14.41
C ARG A 185 4.97 12.91 15.11
N GLN A 186 6.00 12.43 14.43
CA GLN A 186 7.38 12.58 14.85
C GLN A 186 8.11 13.54 13.90
N HIS A 187 8.56 14.67 14.44
CA HIS A 187 9.30 15.66 13.65
C HIS A 187 10.79 15.34 13.63
N ALA A 188 11.38 15.38 12.43
CA ALA A 188 12.84 15.36 12.26
C ALA A 188 13.44 16.70 12.72
N LYS A 189 14.64 16.68 13.31
CA LYS A 189 15.44 17.92 13.43
C LYS A 189 15.82 18.35 12.01
N ALA A 190 15.57 19.62 11.69
CA ALA A 190 15.94 20.22 10.40
C ALA A 190 17.44 20.03 10.16
#